data_AF-A0A1A8E088-F1
#
_entry.id   AF-A0A1A8E088-F1
#
_cell.length_a   1.000
_cell.length_b   1.000
_cell.length_c   1.000
_cell.angle_alpha   90.00
_cell.angle_beta   90.00
_cell.angle_gamma   90.00
#
_symmetry.space_group_name_H-M   'P 1'
#
loop_
_entity.id
_entity.type
_entity.pdbx_description
1 polymer ?
#
loop_
_entity_poly.entity_id
_entity_poly.type
_entity_poly.pdbx_seq_one_letter_code
_entity_poly.pdbx_strand_id
1 'polypeptide(L)'
;FRVCLKEYQKEVTTSGPCTYGSDTTKVIAGNTFQFKGGPSRHHDIGKIVFPFEFAWPQDYTLIVEAWDKDNGTHSNDDELLIERSIHKGKINPGEEKQAVEFKSLIATIKYTIRLRCNENYYGIRCNTMCRPRDDYFGHFVCDQFGKRHCMEGWRGEDCNTAICKQGCNPLHGTCKKPGECKCNYGWDGPLCDRCLPYPGCVHGTCSEPWQCTCEKNWGGLLCDKDLNYC
;
A
#
# COMPACT_ATOMS: atom_id res chain seq x y z
N PHE A 1 31.05 15.53 7.36
CA PHE A 1 29.85 16.31 6.97
C PHE A 1 28.80 16.24 8.05
N ARG A 2 28.09 17.34 8.28
CA ARG A 2 26.86 17.40 9.07
C ARG A 2 25.69 17.68 8.14
N VAL A 3 24.59 16.97 8.33
CA VAL A 3 23.39 17.13 7.50
C VAL A 3 22.19 17.39 8.39
N CYS A 4 21.41 18.40 8.03
CA CYS A 4 20.21 18.81 8.72
C CYS A 4 19.07 18.91 7.70
N LEU A 5 18.01 18.12 7.90
CA LEU A 5 16.80 18.15 7.09
C LEU A 5 15.65 18.71 7.94
N LYS A 6 14.93 19.68 7.39
CA LYS A 6 13.82 20.35 8.09
C LYS A 6 12.78 20.90 7.11
N GLU A 7 11.74 21.51 7.66
CA GLU A 7 10.66 22.12 6.91
C GLU A 7 11.16 23.19 5.94
N TYR A 8 10.38 23.43 4.89
CA TYR A 8 10.67 24.49 3.94
C TYR A 8 10.61 25.86 4.62
N GLN A 9 11.68 26.63 4.46
CA GLN A 9 11.76 28.00 4.94
C GLN A 9 12.07 28.93 3.78
N LYS A 10 11.27 30.00 3.61
CA LYS A 10 11.53 31.01 2.56
C LYS A 10 12.90 31.65 2.76
N GLU A 11 13.16 32.08 3.98
CA GLU A 11 14.45 32.55 4.48
C GLU A 11 15.00 31.50 5.43
N VAL A 12 16.13 30.89 5.08
CA VAL A 12 16.64 29.74 5.82
C VAL A 12 17.43 30.22 7.03
N THR A 13 16.96 29.86 8.23
CA THR A 13 17.76 30.02 9.44
C THR A 13 18.77 28.88 9.53
N THR A 14 20.02 29.16 9.87
CA THR A 14 21.03 28.12 10.08
C THR A 14 21.05 27.64 11.53
N SER A 15 20.49 28.45 12.43
CA SER A 15 20.12 28.07 13.79
C SER A 15 18.70 27.45 13.82
N GLY A 16 18.49 26.50 14.73
CA GLY A 16 17.21 25.84 14.96
C GLY A 16 17.27 24.32 14.82
N PRO A 17 16.16 23.62 15.16
CA PRO A 17 16.09 22.17 15.11
C PRO A 17 15.99 21.62 13.68
N CYS A 18 16.56 20.44 13.46
CA CYS A 18 16.41 19.67 12.23
C CYS A 18 15.17 18.78 12.34
N THR A 19 13.99 19.35 12.07
CA THR A 19 12.69 18.75 12.37
C THR A 19 12.42 17.42 11.68
N TYR A 20 13.05 17.15 10.53
CA TYR A 20 12.93 15.87 9.81
C TYR A 20 14.11 14.93 10.07
N GLY A 21 15.16 15.40 10.76
CA GLY A 21 16.31 14.60 11.14
C GLY A 21 17.64 15.32 10.91
N SER A 22 18.63 14.95 11.71
CA SER A 22 20.03 15.33 11.52
C SER A 22 20.95 14.17 11.81
N ASP A 23 22.07 14.13 11.09
CA ASP A 23 23.10 13.12 11.30
C ASP A 23 24.45 13.65 10.79
N THR A 24 25.52 13.00 11.22
CA THR A 24 26.89 13.38 10.93
C THR A 24 27.68 12.19 10.43
N THR A 25 28.48 12.40 9.40
CA THR A 25 29.42 11.39 8.92
C THR A 25 30.71 11.42 9.72
N LYS A 26 31.34 10.26 9.90
CA LYS A 26 32.76 10.20 10.27
C LYS A 26 33.61 10.91 9.21
N VAL A 27 34.85 11.25 9.55
CA VAL A 27 35.80 11.85 8.59
C VAL A 27 35.91 10.91 7.37
N ILE A 28 35.54 11.44 6.20
CA ILE A 28 35.46 10.66 4.97
C ILE A 28 36.80 10.69 4.23
N ALA A 29 37.39 11.88 4.09
CA ALA A 29 38.63 12.14 3.36
C ALA A 29 39.13 13.56 3.67
N GLY A 30 40.31 13.92 3.14
CA GLY A 30 40.88 15.27 3.19
C GLY A 30 40.33 16.21 2.10
N ASN A 31 41.13 17.21 1.71
CA ASN A 31 40.69 18.40 0.96
C ASN A 31 39.90 18.15 -0.34
N THR A 32 40.26 17.15 -1.13
CA THR A 32 39.57 16.85 -2.40
C THR A 32 39.41 15.35 -2.57
N PHE A 33 38.17 14.91 -2.72
CA PHE A 33 37.84 13.50 -2.88
C PHE A 33 36.60 13.33 -3.74
N GLN A 34 36.41 12.11 -4.26
CA GLN A 34 35.22 11.71 -4.99
C GLN A 34 34.81 10.32 -4.51
N PHE A 35 33.50 10.10 -4.35
CA PHE A 35 32.97 8.77 -4.07
C PHE A 35 33.13 7.89 -5.32
N LYS A 36 34.06 6.94 -5.31
CA LYS A 36 34.20 5.97 -6.41
C LYS A 36 33.09 4.92 -6.32
N GLY A 37 32.17 4.93 -7.29
CA GLY A 37 31.18 3.87 -7.48
C GLY A 37 31.81 2.62 -8.06
N GLY A 38 32.39 1.77 -7.20
CA GLY A 38 32.94 0.45 -7.57
C GLY A 38 32.25 -0.69 -6.82
N PRO A 39 32.25 -1.92 -7.36
CA PRO A 39 31.52 -3.06 -6.81
C PRO A 39 32.29 -3.68 -5.63
N SER A 40 32.36 -3.01 -4.48
CA SER A 40 32.76 -3.64 -3.21
C SER A 40 32.49 -2.75 -2.00
N ARG A 41 31.69 -3.29 -1.05
CA ARG A 41 31.56 -3.03 0.41
C ARG A 41 31.51 -1.60 0.98
N HIS A 42 31.67 -0.53 0.19
CA HIS A 42 31.69 0.86 0.66
C HIS A 42 30.51 1.72 0.14
N HIS A 43 29.38 1.09 -0.21
CA HIS A 43 28.18 1.81 -0.69
C HIS A 43 27.54 2.76 0.34
N ASP A 44 27.95 2.68 1.61
CA ASP A 44 27.38 3.49 2.69
C ASP A 44 28.31 4.62 3.18
N ILE A 45 29.55 4.74 2.67
CA ILE A 45 30.42 5.86 3.05
C ILE A 45 29.84 7.16 2.48
N GLY A 46 29.55 8.12 3.36
CA GLY A 46 28.96 9.41 2.98
C GLY A 46 27.45 9.37 2.73
N LYS A 47 26.81 8.22 2.92
CA LYS A 47 25.36 8.08 2.85
C LYS A 47 24.76 8.31 4.23
N ILE A 48 23.77 9.19 4.30
CA ILE A 48 22.96 9.46 5.49
C ILE A 48 21.51 9.10 5.15
N VAL A 49 20.80 8.49 6.11
CA VAL A 49 19.40 8.06 5.95
C VAL A 49 18.59 8.60 7.12
N PHE A 50 17.55 9.36 6.80
CA PHE A 50 16.56 9.84 7.78
C PHE A 50 15.27 9.04 7.63
N PRO A 51 15.00 8.06 8.51
CA PRO A 51 13.67 7.46 8.57
C PRO A 51 12.67 8.48 9.10
N PHE A 52 11.43 8.41 8.61
CA PHE A 52 10.34 9.27 9.07
C PHE A 52 9.04 8.47 9.17
N GLU A 53 8.17 8.87 10.09
CA GLU A 53 6.86 8.24 10.32
C GLU A 53 5.68 9.18 9.97
N PHE A 54 5.96 10.46 9.71
CA PHE A 54 4.96 11.45 9.33
C PHE A 54 4.66 11.43 7.82
N ALA A 55 3.54 12.02 7.41
CA ALA A 55 3.25 12.20 5.99
C ALA A 55 4.24 13.20 5.35
N TRP A 56 4.98 12.76 4.33
CA TRP A 56 6.01 13.58 3.71
C TRP A 56 5.41 14.87 3.12
N PRO A 57 5.92 16.06 3.50
CA PRO A 57 5.34 17.35 3.12
C PRO A 57 5.69 17.82 1.70
N GLN A 58 6.50 17.08 0.95
CA GLN A 58 7.06 17.41 -0.38
C GLN A 58 8.11 18.51 -0.37
N ASP A 59 7.80 19.65 0.24
CA ASP A 59 8.68 20.80 0.39
C ASP A 59 9.64 20.61 1.56
N TYR A 60 10.92 20.89 1.36
CA TYR A 60 11.95 20.73 2.39
C TYR A 60 13.07 21.77 2.28
N THR A 61 13.81 21.92 3.39
CA THR A 61 15.10 22.59 3.43
C THR A 61 16.16 21.57 3.87
N LEU A 62 17.22 21.44 3.09
CA LEU A 62 18.38 20.60 3.37
C LEU A 62 19.62 21.47 3.52
N ILE A 63 20.29 21.31 4.66
CA ILE A 63 21.56 21.98 4.96
C ILE A 63 22.63 20.89 5.02
N VAL A 64 23.68 21.03 4.20
CA VAL A 64 24.83 20.13 4.16
C VAL A 64 26.08 20.94 4.46
N GLU A 65 26.78 20.58 5.54
CA GLU A 65 27.97 21.30 5.99
C GLU A 65 29.20 20.40 5.93
N ALA A 66 30.27 20.92 5.32
CA ALA A 66 31.59 20.35 5.37
C ALA A 66 32.31 20.93 6.60
N TRP A 67 32.79 20.06 7.48
CA TRP A 67 33.51 20.43 8.70
C TRP A 67 34.87 19.75 8.67
N ASP A 68 35.88 20.48 9.11
CA ASP A 68 37.20 19.93 9.40
C ASP A 68 37.23 19.32 10.80
N LYS A 69 38.03 18.26 10.98
CA LYS A 69 38.16 17.58 12.26
C LYS A 69 39.63 17.56 12.70
N ASP A 70 39.96 18.40 13.66
CA ASP A 70 41.26 18.40 14.32
C ASP A 70 41.25 17.45 15.51
N ASN A 71 42.20 16.51 15.55
CA ASN A 71 42.25 15.46 16.56
C ASN A 71 43.15 15.80 17.77
N GLY A 72 43.35 17.09 18.09
CA GLY A 72 44.00 17.52 19.34
C GLY A 72 45.09 18.60 19.27
N THR A 73 45.17 19.43 18.22
CA THR A 73 46.16 20.54 18.13
C THR A 73 45.63 21.90 18.59
N HIS A 74 44.33 22.02 18.86
CA HIS A 74 43.71 23.24 19.40
C HIS A 74 43.06 22.96 20.75
N SER A 75 43.27 23.86 21.72
CA SER A 75 42.77 23.76 23.11
C SER A 75 41.28 24.09 23.27
N ASN A 76 40.60 24.42 22.17
CA ASN A 76 39.16 24.54 22.09
C ASN A 76 38.68 23.53 21.06
N ASP A 77 37.57 22.88 21.36
CA ASP A 77 36.81 21.92 20.53
C ASP A 77 36.16 22.63 19.31
N ASP A 78 36.89 23.56 18.69
CA ASP A 78 36.44 24.39 17.58
C ASP A 78 36.54 23.55 16.31
N GLU A 79 35.57 22.65 16.10
CA GLU A 79 35.32 22.09 14.77
C GLU A 79 35.18 23.26 13.78
N LEU A 80 35.96 23.26 12.70
CA LEU A 80 35.97 24.39 11.77
C LEU A 80 35.04 24.10 10.60
N LEU A 81 33.99 24.91 10.47
CA LEU A 81 33.12 24.88 9.30
C LEU A 81 33.92 25.31 8.06
N ILE A 82 34.10 24.40 7.11
CA ILE A 82 34.74 24.70 5.82
C ILE A 82 33.75 25.43 4.94
N GLU A 83 32.55 24.87 4.75
CA GLU A 83 31.55 25.42 3.85
C GLU A 83 30.14 24.85 4.11
N ARG A 84 29.09 25.63 3.81
CA ARG A 84 27.68 25.27 4.01
C ARG A 84 26.88 25.37 2.71
N SER A 85 26.34 24.25 2.25
CA SER A 85 25.34 24.20 1.20
C SER A 85 23.93 24.27 1.80
N ILE A 86 23.09 25.17 1.28
CA ILE A 86 21.66 25.25 1.61
C ILE A 86 20.87 24.98 0.33
N HIS A 87 20.06 23.92 0.35
CA HIS A 87 19.18 23.55 -0.75
C HIS A 87 17.72 23.54 -0.30
N LYS A 88 16.84 24.11 -1.12
CA LYS A 88 15.39 24.13 -0.91
C LYS A 88 14.74 23.57 -2.14
N GLY A 89 13.71 22.75 -1.97
CA GLY A 89 13.00 22.20 -3.11
C GLY A 89 11.84 21.30 -2.75
N LYS A 90 11.32 20.68 -3.80
CA LYS A 90 10.30 19.63 -3.74
C LYS A 90 10.93 18.32 -4.16
N ILE A 91 10.62 17.25 -3.44
CA ILE A 91 11.01 15.90 -3.84
C ILE A 91 9.85 14.94 -3.61
N ASN A 92 9.59 14.10 -4.61
CA ASN A 92 8.60 13.03 -4.55
C ASN A 92 9.31 11.68 -4.33
N PRO A 93 8.62 10.69 -3.72
CA PRO A 93 9.17 9.36 -3.57
C PRO A 93 9.48 8.73 -4.93
N GLY A 94 10.64 8.08 -5.05
CA GLY A 94 11.07 7.43 -6.28
C GLY A 94 12.46 6.80 -6.18
N GLU A 95 12.81 6.03 -7.20
CA GLU A 95 14.12 5.37 -7.31
C GLU A 95 15.21 6.31 -7.84
N GLU A 96 14.80 7.34 -8.57
CA GLU A 96 15.68 8.34 -9.16
C GLU A 96 16.35 9.21 -8.09
N LYS A 97 17.63 9.52 -8.32
CA LYS A 97 18.42 10.41 -7.47
C LYS A 97 18.47 11.79 -8.09
N GLN A 98 18.10 12.80 -7.31
CA GLN A 98 18.30 14.20 -7.68
C GLN A 98 19.72 14.64 -7.28
N ALA A 99 20.49 15.14 -8.23
CA ALA A 99 21.82 15.69 -7.98
C ALA A 99 21.74 17.16 -7.55
N VAL A 100 22.52 17.53 -6.55
CA VAL A 100 22.68 18.91 -6.08
C VAL A 100 24.17 19.26 -6.10
N GLU A 101 24.50 20.37 -6.73
CA GLU A 101 25.84 20.93 -6.81
C GLU A 101 25.84 22.31 -6.18
N PHE A 102 26.65 22.49 -5.14
CA PHE A 102 26.92 23.77 -4.51
C PHE A 102 28.35 24.18 -4.81
N LYS A 103 28.54 25.39 -5.35
CA LYS A 103 29.84 25.97 -5.67
C LYS A 103 30.02 27.26 -4.88
N SER A 104 31.10 27.34 -4.13
CA SER A 104 31.58 28.58 -3.52
C SER A 104 33.01 28.90 -3.97
N LEU A 105 33.57 29.99 -3.44
CA LEU A 105 34.98 30.34 -3.64
C LEU A 105 35.93 29.41 -2.86
N ILE A 106 35.45 28.75 -1.81
CA ILE A 106 36.26 27.93 -0.88
C ILE A 106 36.20 26.46 -1.27
N ALA A 107 34.99 25.93 -1.53
CA ALA A 107 34.78 24.52 -1.80
C ALA A 107 33.63 24.28 -2.78
N THR A 108 33.64 23.12 -3.44
CA THR A 108 32.50 22.61 -4.20
C THR A 108 31.97 21.36 -3.53
N ILE A 109 30.68 21.35 -3.18
CA ILE A 109 30.01 20.22 -2.56
C ILE A 109 29.02 19.63 -3.56
N LYS A 110 29.20 18.34 -3.89
CA LYS A 110 28.30 17.57 -4.75
C LYS A 110 27.68 16.43 -3.97
N TYR A 111 26.36 16.34 -3.99
CA TYR A 111 25.64 15.23 -3.36
C TYR A 111 24.39 14.87 -4.15
N THR A 112 23.84 13.70 -3.84
CA THR A 112 22.59 13.23 -4.43
C THR A 112 21.60 12.91 -3.33
N ILE A 113 20.35 13.26 -3.55
CA ILE A 113 19.24 12.99 -2.64
C ILE A 113 18.20 12.13 -3.34
N ARG A 114 17.50 11.30 -2.58
CA ARG A 114 16.33 10.57 -3.04
C ARG A 114 15.40 10.34 -1.86
N LEU A 115 14.12 10.28 -2.14
CA LEU A 115 13.09 9.92 -1.18
C LEU A 115 12.53 8.56 -1.56
N ARG A 116 12.41 7.64 -0.61
CA ARG A 116 11.73 6.36 -0.82
C ARG A 116 10.71 6.16 0.26
N CYS A 117 9.55 5.61 -0.10
CA CYS A 117 8.62 5.11 0.89
C CYS A 117 9.13 3.79 1.48
N ASN A 118 8.75 3.52 2.73
CA ASN A 118 8.95 2.21 3.32
C ASN A 118 8.13 1.16 2.57
N GLU A 119 8.48 -0.11 2.77
CA GLU A 119 7.73 -1.23 2.20
C GLU A 119 6.25 -1.15 2.60
N ASN A 120 5.35 -1.39 1.64
CA ASN A 120 3.89 -1.29 1.80
C ASN A 120 3.33 0.14 2.01
N TYR A 121 4.17 1.18 1.95
CA TYR A 121 3.72 2.58 1.95
C TYR A 121 3.80 3.19 0.56
N TYR A 122 2.76 3.92 0.19
CA TYR A 122 2.57 4.46 -1.15
C TYR A 122 2.14 5.93 -1.11
N GLY A 123 2.04 6.49 -2.32
CA GLY A 123 1.61 7.86 -2.54
C GLY A 123 2.74 8.87 -2.36
N ILE A 124 2.50 10.08 -2.84
CA ILE A 124 3.47 11.19 -2.84
C ILE A 124 3.90 11.64 -1.43
N ARG A 125 3.17 11.21 -0.40
CA ARG A 125 3.45 11.51 1.01
C ARG A 125 3.91 10.29 1.82
N CYS A 126 4.07 9.12 1.19
CA CYS A 126 4.41 7.85 1.86
C CYS A 126 3.54 7.52 3.09
N ASN A 127 2.26 7.88 3.07
CA ASN A 127 1.33 7.71 4.18
C ASN A 127 0.15 6.79 3.86
N THR A 128 0.06 6.28 2.63
CA THR A 128 -0.96 5.32 2.23
C THR A 128 -0.43 3.90 2.44
N MET A 129 -0.92 3.22 3.47
CA MET A 129 -0.50 1.85 3.78
C MET A 129 -1.35 0.83 3.01
N CYS A 130 -0.68 -0.05 2.27
CA CYS A 130 -1.32 -1.18 1.59
C CYS A 130 -0.38 -2.38 1.60
N ARG A 131 -0.75 -3.43 2.33
CA ARG A 131 -0.02 -4.70 2.31
C ARG A 131 -0.84 -5.74 1.54
N PRO A 132 -0.35 -6.26 0.39
CA PRO A 132 -1.04 -7.30 -0.35
C PRO A 132 -1.35 -8.51 0.55
N ARG A 133 -2.51 -9.13 0.32
CA ARG A 133 -2.96 -10.26 1.13
C ARG A 133 -3.90 -11.19 0.38
N ASP A 134 -3.91 -12.44 0.81
CA ASP A 134 -4.76 -13.51 0.28
C ASP A 134 -5.11 -14.47 1.41
N ASP A 135 -6.05 -14.07 2.25
CA ASP A 135 -6.48 -14.81 3.43
C ASP A 135 -7.95 -14.50 3.76
N TYR A 136 -8.47 -15.05 4.86
CA TYR A 136 -9.87 -14.89 5.28
C TYR A 136 -10.36 -13.42 5.34
N PHE A 137 -9.47 -12.47 5.61
CA PHE A 137 -9.81 -11.07 5.79
C PHE A 137 -9.61 -10.23 4.52
N GLY A 138 -9.19 -10.82 3.40
CA GLY A 138 -9.13 -10.11 2.12
C GLY A 138 -8.27 -10.80 1.06
N HIS A 139 -8.65 -10.55 -0.19
CA HIS A 139 -8.02 -11.10 -1.39
C HIS A 139 -7.71 -9.96 -2.36
N PHE A 140 -6.57 -9.30 -2.17
CA PHE A 140 -6.21 -8.13 -2.96
C PHE A 140 -4.71 -7.93 -3.14
N VAL A 141 -4.37 -7.26 -4.24
CA VAL A 141 -3.05 -6.69 -4.51
C VAL A 141 -3.10 -5.17 -4.40
N CYS A 142 -1.94 -4.54 -4.19
CA CYS A 142 -1.82 -3.09 -4.10
C CYS A 142 -1.25 -2.55 -5.42
N ASP A 143 -1.84 -1.47 -5.95
CA ASP A 143 -1.24 -0.78 -7.09
C ASP A 143 -0.12 0.19 -6.67
N GLN A 144 0.45 0.89 -7.65
CA GLN A 144 1.51 1.88 -7.46
C GLN A 144 1.10 3.09 -6.59
N PHE A 145 -0.20 3.30 -6.35
CA PHE A 145 -0.73 4.36 -5.50
C PHE A 145 -1.16 3.84 -4.12
N GLY A 146 -1.00 2.55 -3.86
CA GLY A 146 -1.43 1.90 -2.61
C GLY A 146 -2.93 1.66 -2.54
N LYS A 147 -3.65 1.72 -3.68
CA LYS A 147 -5.05 1.32 -3.74
C LYS A 147 -5.14 -0.20 -3.88
N ARG A 148 -6.09 -0.79 -3.16
CA ARG A 148 -6.40 -2.22 -3.22
C ARG A 148 -7.13 -2.53 -4.53
N HIS A 149 -6.67 -3.55 -5.22
CA HIS A 149 -7.34 -4.17 -6.35
C HIS A 149 -7.70 -5.59 -5.97
N CYS A 150 -9.00 -5.85 -5.93
CA CYS A 150 -9.50 -7.18 -5.59
C CYS A 150 -9.04 -8.19 -6.62
N MET A 151 -8.65 -9.36 -6.15
CA MET A 151 -8.35 -10.49 -7.01
C MET A 151 -9.61 -10.93 -7.77
N GLU A 152 -9.42 -11.67 -8.86
CA GLU A 152 -10.52 -12.18 -9.66
C GLU A 152 -11.52 -12.97 -8.80
N GLY A 153 -12.81 -12.65 -8.95
CA GLY A 153 -13.86 -13.29 -8.18
C GLY A 153 -14.12 -12.69 -6.79
N TRP A 154 -13.41 -11.62 -6.39
CA TRP A 154 -13.63 -10.92 -5.12
C TRP A 154 -14.09 -9.47 -5.32
N ARG A 155 -14.87 -8.97 -4.36
CA ARG A 155 -15.40 -7.59 -4.36
C ARG A 155 -15.53 -7.04 -2.93
N GLY A 156 -15.99 -5.79 -2.85
CA GLY A 156 -16.14 -5.04 -1.60
C GLY A 156 -14.92 -4.16 -1.33
N GLU A 157 -15.02 -3.30 -0.32
CA GLU A 157 -13.96 -2.36 0.05
C GLU A 157 -12.67 -3.06 0.53
N ASP A 158 -12.83 -4.19 1.23
CA ASP A 158 -11.72 -5.01 1.74
C ASP A 158 -11.47 -6.26 0.88
N CYS A 159 -12.13 -6.39 -0.27
CA CYS A 159 -12.00 -7.55 -1.17
C CYS A 159 -12.19 -8.90 -0.47
N ASN A 160 -13.13 -8.96 0.47
CA ASN A 160 -13.44 -10.15 1.28
C ASN A 160 -14.80 -10.77 0.92
N THR A 161 -15.53 -10.18 -0.04
CA THR A 161 -16.82 -10.69 -0.48
C THR A 161 -16.65 -11.44 -1.80
N ALA A 162 -16.97 -12.72 -1.82
CA ALA A 162 -16.92 -13.52 -3.03
C ALA A 162 -17.98 -13.06 -4.04
N ILE A 163 -17.63 -13.09 -5.32
CA ILE A 163 -18.55 -12.90 -6.44
C ILE A 163 -19.14 -14.26 -6.77
N CYS A 164 -20.45 -14.41 -6.54
CA CYS A 164 -21.15 -15.67 -6.76
C CYS A 164 -21.20 -16.02 -8.25
N LYS A 165 -21.60 -17.26 -8.54
CA LYS A 165 -21.84 -17.71 -9.92
C LYS A 165 -22.71 -16.70 -10.66
N GLN A 166 -22.37 -16.42 -11.92
CA GLN A 166 -23.17 -15.53 -12.74
C GLN A 166 -24.61 -16.05 -12.84
N GLY A 167 -25.58 -15.19 -12.53
CA GLY A 167 -27.01 -15.54 -12.50
C GLY A 167 -27.50 -16.20 -11.20
N CYS A 168 -26.63 -16.37 -10.20
CA CYS A 168 -27.05 -16.85 -8.87
C CYS A 168 -28.11 -15.91 -8.30
N ASN A 169 -29.22 -16.49 -7.83
CA ASN A 169 -30.35 -15.72 -7.32
C ASN A 169 -29.91 -14.84 -6.12
N PRO A 170 -30.12 -13.51 -6.16
CA PRO A 170 -29.63 -12.60 -5.12
C PRO A 170 -30.38 -12.72 -3.78
N LEU A 171 -31.58 -13.31 -3.78
CA LEU A 171 -32.41 -13.51 -2.58
C LEU A 171 -32.25 -14.91 -1.99
N HIS A 172 -32.00 -15.90 -2.84
CA HIS A 172 -32.05 -17.32 -2.47
C HIS A 172 -30.71 -18.05 -2.62
N GLY A 173 -29.68 -17.38 -3.14
CA GLY A 173 -28.34 -17.90 -3.32
C GLY A 173 -27.30 -17.11 -2.54
N THR A 174 -26.31 -17.81 -2.00
CA THR A 174 -25.14 -17.23 -1.34
C THR A 174 -23.87 -17.93 -1.79
N CYS A 175 -22.70 -17.31 -1.63
CA CYS A 175 -21.43 -17.93 -1.96
C CYS A 175 -20.37 -17.56 -0.94
N LYS A 176 -19.54 -18.55 -0.56
CA LYS A 176 -18.34 -18.33 0.26
C LYS A 176 -17.07 -18.30 -0.58
N LYS A 177 -17.09 -18.93 -1.75
CA LYS A 177 -16.00 -18.92 -2.73
C LYS A 177 -16.50 -18.34 -4.05
N PRO A 178 -15.63 -17.69 -4.83
CA PRO A 178 -16.00 -17.16 -6.12
C PRO A 178 -16.58 -18.24 -7.05
N GLY A 179 -17.63 -17.91 -7.79
CA GLY A 179 -18.26 -18.82 -8.76
C GLY A 179 -19.17 -19.91 -8.16
N GLU A 180 -19.27 -20.01 -6.83
CA GLU A 180 -20.27 -20.89 -6.18
C GLU A 180 -21.65 -20.22 -6.14
N CYS A 181 -22.70 -21.04 -6.03
CA CYS A 181 -24.05 -20.60 -5.68
C CYS A 181 -24.66 -21.68 -4.76
N LYS A 182 -24.74 -21.38 -3.47
CA LYS A 182 -25.31 -22.24 -2.44
C LYS A 182 -26.71 -21.74 -2.11
N CYS A 183 -27.67 -22.64 -2.23
CA CYS A 183 -29.06 -22.28 -2.06
C CYS A 183 -29.46 -22.20 -0.60
N ASN A 184 -30.28 -21.21 -0.29
CA ASN A 184 -30.94 -21.09 0.98
C ASN A 184 -31.92 -22.25 1.16
N TYR A 185 -32.20 -22.62 2.41
CA TYR A 185 -33.10 -23.72 2.70
C TYR A 185 -34.48 -23.53 2.04
N GLY A 186 -34.94 -24.52 1.28
CA GLY A 186 -36.17 -24.45 0.49
C GLY A 186 -35.98 -24.09 -0.99
N TRP A 187 -34.75 -23.83 -1.43
CA TRP A 187 -34.41 -23.54 -2.83
C TRP A 187 -33.36 -24.52 -3.36
N ASP A 188 -33.39 -24.73 -4.67
CA ASP A 188 -32.54 -25.68 -5.39
C ASP A 188 -32.24 -25.19 -6.81
N GLY A 189 -31.42 -25.95 -7.53
CA GLY A 189 -30.94 -25.66 -8.87
C GLY A 189 -29.56 -25.00 -8.86
N PRO A 190 -28.88 -24.96 -10.03
CA PRO A 190 -27.51 -24.44 -10.13
C PRO A 190 -27.40 -22.93 -9.88
N LEU A 191 -28.53 -22.22 -9.87
CA LEU A 191 -28.65 -20.78 -9.65
C LEU A 191 -29.58 -20.43 -8.47
N CYS A 192 -30.09 -21.43 -7.74
CA CYS A 192 -31.02 -21.24 -6.61
C CYS A 192 -32.30 -20.49 -7.01
N ASP A 193 -32.80 -20.79 -8.19
CA ASP A 193 -33.97 -20.19 -8.82
C ASP A 193 -35.20 -21.11 -8.79
N ARG A 194 -35.06 -22.33 -8.27
CA ARG A 194 -36.14 -23.32 -8.17
C ARG A 194 -36.52 -23.52 -6.71
N CYS A 195 -37.80 -23.48 -6.38
CA CYS A 195 -38.28 -23.87 -5.07
C CYS A 195 -38.21 -25.40 -4.90
N LEU A 196 -37.98 -25.85 -3.68
CA LEU A 196 -38.13 -27.26 -3.32
C LEU A 196 -39.61 -27.53 -3.00
N PRO A 197 -40.27 -28.47 -3.70
CA PRO A 197 -41.63 -28.85 -3.35
C PRO A 197 -41.68 -29.61 -2.02
N TYR A 198 -42.87 -29.76 -1.45
CA TYR A 198 -43.06 -30.50 -0.21
C TYR A 198 -42.51 -31.94 -0.32
N PRO A 199 -41.80 -32.48 0.69
CA PRO A 199 -41.27 -33.84 0.62
C PRO A 199 -42.36 -34.88 0.34
N GLY A 200 -42.19 -35.65 -0.74
CA GLY A 200 -43.17 -36.64 -1.19
C GLY A 200 -44.18 -36.12 -2.23
N CYS A 201 -44.09 -34.86 -2.65
CA CYS A 201 -44.84 -34.34 -3.79
C CYS A 201 -44.48 -35.09 -5.08
N VAL A 202 -45.47 -35.71 -5.74
CA VAL A 202 -45.23 -36.56 -6.93
C VAL A 202 -45.55 -35.81 -8.22
N HIS A 203 -46.81 -35.40 -8.39
CA HIS A 203 -47.30 -34.71 -9.59
C HIS A 203 -47.75 -33.28 -9.28
N GLY A 204 -46.83 -32.49 -8.73
CA GLY A 204 -47.09 -31.10 -8.36
C GLY A 204 -45.87 -30.21 -8.47
N THR A 205 -46.13 -28.90 -8.52
CA THR A 205 -45.11 -27.84 -8.61
C THR A 205 -45.16 -26.94 -7.38
N CYS A 206 -44.25 -25.97 -7.31
CA CYS A 206 -44.23 -24.96 -6.27
C CYS A 206 -43.97 -23.58 -6.88
N SER A 207 -44.45 -22.53 -6.21
CA SER A 207 -44.03 -21.14 -6.44
C SER A 207 -43.20 -20.63 -5.26
N GLU A 208 -43.59 -21.04 -4.05
CA GLU A 208 -42.83 -20.84 -2.82
C GLU A 208 -42.33 -22.19 -2.27
N PRO A 209 -41.25 -22.20 -1.46
CA PRO A 209 -40.74 -23.42 -0.86
C PRO A 209 -41.80 -24.23 -0.11
N TRP A 210 -41.70 -25.55 -0.23
CA TRP A 210 -42.53 -26.53 0.48
C TRP A 210 -44.01 -26.56 0.08
N GLN A 211 -44.36 -25.98 -1.06
CA GLN A 211 -45.67 -26.16 -1.68
C GLN A 211 -45.72 -27.45 -2.51
N CYS A 212 -46.94 -27.97 -2.74
CA CYS A 212 -47.21 -29.04 -3.70
C CYS A 212 -48.53 -28.71 -4.39
N THR A 213 -48.46 -27.88 -5.43
CA THR A 213 -49.61 -27.49 -6.24
C THR A 213 -49.80 -28.52 -7.34
N CYS A 214 -50.86 -29.31 -7.24
CA CYS A 214 -51.07 -30.44 -8.15
C CYS A 214 -51.25 -30.02 -9.60
N GLU A 215 -50.65 -30.81 -10.48
CA GLU A 215 -50.88 -30.72 -11.91
C GLU A 215 -52.32 -31.11 -12.25
N LYS A 216 -52.74 -30.80 -13.48
CA LYS A 216 -54.09 -31.14 -13.95
C LYS A 216 -54.31 -32.65 -13.84
N ASN A 217 -55.48 -33.04 -13.31
CA ASN A 217 -55.92 -34.42 -13.07
C ASN A 217 -55.23 -35.15 -11.90
N TRP A 218 -54.40 -34.48 -11.10
CA TRP A 218 -53.86 -35.03 -9.85
C TRP A 218 -54.44 -34.33 -8.62
N GLY A 219 -54.53 -35.04 -7.51
CA GLY A 219 -55.08 -34.53 -6.26
C GLY A 219 -54.46 -35.15 -5.00
N GLY A 220 -54.91 -34.67 -3.84
CA GLY A 220 -54.31 -35.00 -2.55
C GLY A 220 -53.25 -33.99 -2.12
N LEU A 221 -52.78 -34.10 -0.86
CA LEU A 221 -51.77 -33.19 -0.30
C LEU A 221 -50.41 -33.34 -0.97
N LEU A 222 -50.11 -34.54 -1.47
CA LEU A 222 -48.85 -34.91 -2.12
C LEU A 222 -48.99 -35.07 -3.64
N CYS A 223 -50.17 -34.76 -4.20
CA CYS A 223 -50.48 -34.94 -5.61
C CYS A 223 -50.18 -36.36 -6.12
N ASP A 224 -50.54 -37.34 -5.29
CA ASP A 224 -50.30 -38.77 -5.48
C ASP A 224 -51.56 -39.54 -5.90
N LYS A 225 -52.71 -38.87 -5.94
CA LYS A 225 -53.99 -39.47 -6.34
C LYS A 225 -54.37 -39.05 -7.75
N ASP A 226 -54.49 -40.02 -8.65
CA ASP A 226 -55.01 -39.80 -10.00
C ASP A 226 -56.53 -39.56 -9.93
N LEU A 227 -56.96 -38.38 -10.39
CA LEU A 227 -58.37 -37.97 -10.41
C LEU A 227 -59.05 -38.31 -11.75
N ASN A 228 -58.30 -38.82 -12.73
CA ASN A 228 -58.80 -39.24 -14.03
C ASN A 228 -58.56 -40.73 -14.27
N TYR A 229 -58.67 -41.52 -13.20
CA TYR A 229 -58.64 -42.97 -13.28
C TYR A 229 -59.93 -43.47 -13.95
N CYS A 230 -59.80 -44.05 -15.14
CA CYS A 230 -60.87 -44.71 -15.90
C CYS A 230 -60.84 -46.23 -15.71
#